data_AF-A0AAD0PTY8-F1
#
_entry.id   AF-A0AAD0PTY8-F1
#
_cell.length_a   1.000
_cell.length_b   1.000
_cell.length_c   1.000
_cell.angle_alpha   90.00
_cell.angle_beta   90.00
_cell.angle_gamma   90.00
#
_symmetry.space_group_name_H-M   'P 1'
#
loop_
_entity.id
_entity.type
_entity.pdbx_description
1 polymer ?
#
loop_
_entity_poly.entity_id
_entity_poly.type
_entity_poly.pdbx_seq_one_letter_code
_entity_poly.pdbx_strand_id
1 'polypeptide(L)'
;MSEYVDLLIMNNDLVLDPARQPLLVNDRASIAQDIAHLIRESGLLITLVAERDRLRQRDCIQQMELLVEADERLVPGTAQIAQTAPGQYLVTATTVKFGLMEVTL
;
A
#
# COMPACT_ATOMS: atom_id res chain seq x y z
N MET A 1 21.01 10.65 -4.50
CA MET A 1 20.36 11.05 -3.23
C MET A 1 18.94 10.54 -3.34
N SER A 2 18.42 9.84 -2.32
CA SER A 2 17.02 9.40 -2.31
C SER A 2 16.11 10.61 -2.24
N GLU A 3 15.02 10.59 -2.99
CA GLU A 3 14.05 11.69 -3.03
C GLU A 3 13.01 11.54 -1.93
N TYR A 4 12.61 10.30 -1.66
CA TYR A 4 11.69 9.96 -0.57
C TYR A 4 12.42 9.09 0.45
N VAL A 5 12.26 9.41 1.72
CA VAL A 5 12.90 8.71 2.85
C VAL A 5 11.90 8.67 4.00
N ASP A 6 11.72 7.49 4.58
CA ASP A 6 10.90 7.28 5.77
C ASP A 6 11.56 6.26 6.71
N LEU A 7 11.03 6.09 7.92
CA LEU A 7 11.39 5.04 8.84
C LEU A 7 10.81 3.70 8.36
N LEU A 8 11.61 2.64 8.37
CA LEU A 8 11.15 1.31 8.01
C LEU A 8 10.23 0.77 9.11
N ILE A 9 8.98 0.50 8.75
CA ILE A 9 7.99 -0.15 9.61
C ILE A 9 7.75 -1.56 9.09
N MET A 10 7.89 -2.54 9.98
CA MET A 10 7.52 -3.94 9.69
C MET A 10 6.76 -4.51 10.88
N ASN A 11 5.72 -5.30 10.61
CA ASN A 11 4.89 -5.92 11.66
C ASN A 11 4.33 -4.92 12.68
N ASN A 12 3.99 -3.71 12.23
CA ASN A 12 3.49 -2.59 13.05
C ASN A 12 4.50 -2.02 14.05
N ASP A 13 5.80 -2.19 13.83
CA ASP A 13 6.83 -1.62 14.67
C ASP A 13 8.02 -1.08 13.87
N LEU A 14 8.79 -0.19 14.49
CA LEU A 14 10.04 0.32 13.95
C LEU A 14 11.06 -0.80 13.84
N VAL A 15 11.63 -0.96 12.65
CA VAL A 15 12.77 -1.85 12.47
C VAL A 15 14.02 -1.14 12.96
N LEU A 16 14.70 -1.74 13.93
CA LEU A 16 15.92 -1.21 14.51
C LEU A 16 17.13 -2.02 14.07
N ASP A 17 18.27 -1.33 13.94
CA ASP A 17 19.57 -1.95 13.79
C ASP A 17 20.10 -2.50 15.14
N PRO A 18 21.25 -3.21 15.16
CA PRO A 18 21.84 -3.71 16.41
C PRO A 18 22.21 -2.63 17.44
N ALA A 19 22.37 -1.37 17.01
CA ALA A 19 22.64 -0.22 17.87
C ALA A 19 21.36 0.49 18.34
N ARG A 20 20.18 -0.08 18.04
CA ARG A 20 18.84 0.48 18.32
C ARG A 20 18.52 1.78 17.57
N GLN A 21 19.11 1.97 16.40
CA GLN A 21 18.75 3.07 15.51
C GLN A 21 17.68 2.61 14.52
N PRO A 22 16.63 3.42 14.25
CA PRO A 22 15.65 3.12 13.22
C PRO A 22 16.30 2.97 11.84
N LEU A 23 15.94 1.91 11.14
CA LEU A 23 16.29 1.74 9.74
C LEU A 23 15.43 2.65 8.87
N LEU A 24 16.01 3.07 7.75
CA LEU A 24 15.33 3.90 6.76
C LEU A 24 14.87 3.06 5.57
N VAL A 25 13.77 3.48 4.97
CA VAL A 25 13.25 2.98 3.70
C VAL A 25 13.17 4.14 2.71
N ASN A 26 13.53 3.90 1.45
CA ASN A 26 13.74 4.98 0.48
C ASN A 26 12.96 4.77 -0.82
N ASP A 27 12.68 5.88 -1.50
CA ASP A 27 12.14 5.96 -2.86
C ASP A 27 10.92 5.03 -3.04
N ARG A 28 10.96 4.12 -4.01
CA ARG A 28 9.88 3.17 -4.31
C ARG A 28 9.39 2.41 -3.08
N ALA A 29 10.29 1.97 -2.20
CA ALA A 29 9.91 1.17 -1.04
C ALA A 29 9.23 2.01 0.04
N SER A 30 9.61 3.28 0.18
CA SER A 30 8.94 4.23 1.07
C SER A 30 7.52 4.52 0.56
N ILE A 31 7.35 4.78 -0.74
CA ILE A 31 6.02 5.00 -1.31
C ILE A 31 5.15 3.74 -1.15
N ALA A 32 5.70 2.55 -1.36
CA ALA A 32 5.00 1.29 -1.15
C ALA A 32 4.53 1.11 0.30
N GLN A 33 5.37 1.47 1.29
CA GLN A 33 5.00 1.46 2.71
C GLN A 33 3.85 2.46 3.01
N ASP A 34 3.93 3.67 2.47
CA ASP A 34 2.89 4.70 2.65
C ASP A 34 1.55 4.25 2.07
N ILE A 35 1.54 3.64 0.88
CA ILE A 35 0.32 3.10 0.27
C ILE A 35 -0.27 1.97 1.13
N ALA A 36 0.58 1.11 1.70
CA ALA A 36 0.13 0.06 2.62
C ALA A 36 -0.56 0.67 3.86
N HIS A 37 0.05 1.70 4.45
CA HIS A 37 -0.52 2.40 5.60
C HIS A 37 -1.81 3.13 5.25
N LEU A 38 -1.84 3.87 4.14
CA LEU A 38 -3.02 4.59 3.64
C LEU A 38 -4.24 3.66 3.51
N ILE A 39 -4.07 2.50 2.87
CA ILE A 39 -5.16 1.53 2.70
C ILE A 39 -5.59 0.96 4.05
N ARG A 40 -4.66 0.65 4.95
CA ARG A 40 -4.98 0.12 6.28
C ARG A 40 -5.72 1.15 7.14
N GLU A 41 -5.29 2.40 7.10
CA GLU A 41 -5.90 3.52 7.84
C GLU A 41 -7.30 3.88 7.32
N SER A 42 -7.57 3.66 6.03
CA SER A 42 -8.90 3.88 5.45
C SER A 42 -10.00 3.01 6.04
N GLY A 43 -9.66 1.86 6.62
CA GLY A 43 -10.61 0.87 7.13
C GLY A 43 -11.32 0.03 6.05
N LEU A 44 -11.05 0.26 4.75
CA LEU A 44 -11.70 -0.46 3.65
C LEU A 44 -11.39 -1.97 3.66
N LEU A 45 -10.20 -2.38 4.11
CA LEU A 45 -9.87 -3.80 4.31
C LEU A 45 -10.79 -4.47 5.35
N ILE A 46 -11.12 -3.76 6.42
CA ILE A 46 -12.01 -4.27 7.48
C ILE A 46 -13.42 -4.45 6.92
N THR A 47 -13.89 -3.49 6.11
CA THR A 47 -15.18 -3.58 5.40
C THR A 47 -15.24 -4.82 4.51
N LEU A 48 -14.17 -5.13 3.77
CA LEU A 48 -14.10 -6.30 2.89
C LEU A 48 -14.20 -7.64 3.62
N VAL A 49 -13.60 -7.77 4.81
CA VAL A 49 -13.60 -9.02 5.58
C VAL A 49 -15.02 -9.48 5.92
N ALA A 50 -15.89 -8.54 6.28
CA ALA A 50 -17.27 -8.81 6.67
C ALA A 50 -18.24 -8.91 5.47
N GLU A 51 -17.88 -8.34 4.32
CA GLU A 51 -18.76 -8.27 3.17
C GLU A 51 -18.85 -9.61 2.41
N ARG A 52 -20.07 -9.97 2.01
CA ARG A 52 -20.38 -11.22 1.29
C ARG A 52 -21.05 -10.94 -0.06
N ASP A 53 -21.55 -9.74 -0.27
CA ASP A 53 -22.09 -9.28 -1.55
C ASP A 53 -20.94 -8.97 -2.52
N ARG A 54 -20.93 -9.66 -3.66
CA ARG A 54 -19.88 -9.51 -4.68
C ARG A 54 -19.83 -8.12 -5.32
N LEU A 55 -20.97 -7.44 -5.46
CA LEU A 55 -21.00 -6.09 -6.01
C LEU A 55 -20.40 -5.10 -5.02
N ARG A 56 -20.73 -5.23 -3.73
CA ARG A 56 -20.13 -4.39 -2.68
C ARG A 56 -18.65 -4.66 -2.47
N GLN A 57 -18.21 -5.91 -2.59
CA GLN A 57 -16.78 -6.22 -2.58
C GLN A 57 -16.05 -5.53 -3.73
N ARG A 58 -16.60 -5.59 -4.95
CA ARG A 58 -16.03 -4.88 -6.12
C ARG A 58 -16.01 -3.37 -5.93
N ASP A 59 -17.07 -2.79 -5.38
CA ASP A 59 -17.13 -1.37 -5.08
C ASP A 59 -16.07 -0.96 -4.04
N CYS A 60 -15.91 -1.74 -2.97
CA CYS A 60 -14.89 -1.49 -1.96
C CYS A 60 -13.47 -1.60 -2.52
N ILE A 61 -13.21 -2.56 -3.42
CA ILE A 61 -11.94 -2.67 -4.14
C ILE A 61 -11.71 -1.44 -5.01
N GLN A 62 -12.72 -1.00 -5.77
CA GLN A 62 -12.63 0.20 -6.59
C GLN A 62 -12.35 1.46 -5.76
N GLN A 63 -12.95 1.57 -4.58
CA GLN A 63 -12.69 2.68 -3.65
C GLN A 63 -11.24 2.67 -3.16
N MET A 64 -10.67 1.50 -2.85
CA MET A 64 -9.26 1.39 -2.48
C MET A 64 -8.35 1.76 -3.65
N GLU A 65 -8.66 1.33 -4.88
CA GLU A 65 -7.90 1.74 -6.07
C GLU A 65 -7.93 3.27 -6.22
N LEU A 66 -9.11 3.89 -6.16
CA LEU A 66 -9.23 5.36 -6.25
C LEU A 66 -8.49 6.09 -5.12
N LEU A 67 -8.43 5.51 -3.92
CA LEU A 67 -7.66 6.04 -2.80
C LEU A 67 -6.16 6.03 -3.09
N VAL A 68 -5.65 4.93 -3.66
CA VAL A 68 -4.25 4.81 -4.08
C VAL A 68 -3.92 5.80 -5.19
N GLU A 69 -4.81 5.94 -6.18
CA GLU A 69 -4.65 6.86 -7.32
C GLU A 69 -4.61 8.34 -6.92
N ALA A 70 -5.04 8.69 -5.70
CA ALA A 70 -4.95 10.04 -5.18
C ALA A 70 -3.52 10.44 -4.76
N ASP A 71 -2.58 9.49 -4.67
CA ASP A 71 -1.18 9.77 -4.38
C ASP A 71 -0.46 10.33 -5.61
N GLU A 72 0.01 11.57 -5.53
CA GLU A 72 0.68 12.29 -6.62
C GLU A 72 1.98 11.63 -7.12
N ARG A 73 2.54 10.70 -6.34
CA ARG A 73 3.77 9.97 -6.68
C ARG A 73 3.50 8.78 -7.61
N LEU A 74 2.22 8.44 -7.82
CA LEU A 74 1.75 7.38 -8.70
C LEU A 74 1.25 7.92 -10.03
N VAL A 75 1.33 7.09 -11.08
CA VAL A 75 0.76 7.39 -12.39
C VAL A 75 -0.73 7.05 -12.36
N PRO A 76 -1.62 8.03 -12.59
CA PRO A 76 -3.06 7.80 -12.58
C PRO A 76 -3.52 6.69 -13.53
N GLY A 77 -4.38 5.80 -13.03
CA GLY A 77 -4.97 4.69 -13.79
C GLY A 77 -4.08 3.44 -13.85
N THR A 78 -3.06 3.35 -12.99
CA THR A 78 -2.16 2.19 -12.91
C THR A 78 -2.33 1.37 -11.64
N ALA A 79 -3.06 1.86 -10.64
CA ALA A 79 -3.36 1.14 -9.41
C ALA A 79 -4.35 0.00 -9.71
N GLN A 80 -3.99 -1.20 -9.26
CA GLN A 80 -4.84 -2.38 -9.33
C GLN A 80 -4.75 -3.14 -8.02
N ILE A 81 -5.90 -3.64 -7.56
CA ILE A 81 -5.97 -4.46 -6.34
C ILE A 81 -6.61 -5.80 -6.67
N ALA A 82 -5.82 -6.87 -6.55
CA ALA A 82 -6.24 -8.23 -6.81
C ALA A 82 -6.20 -9.08 -5.54
N GLN A 83 -7.22 -9.90 -5.32
CA GLN A 83 -7.21 -10.88 -4.24
C GLN A 83 -6.40 -12.11 -4.66
N THR A 84 -5.30 -12.40 -3.97
CA THR A 84 -4.42 -13.55 -4.26
C THR A 84 -4.80 -14.80 -3.45
N ALA A 85 -5.31 -14.60 -2.24
CA ALA A 85 -5.86 -15.64 -1.38
C ALA A 85 -7.01 -15.04 -0.53
N PRO A 86 -7.84 -15.87 0.12
CA PRO A 86 -8.88 -15.37 1.02
C PRO A 86 -8.29 -14.43 2.09
N GLY A 87 -8.68 -13.15 2.03
CA GLY A 87 -8.20 -12.11 2.93
C GLY A 87 -6.80 -11.55 2.63
N GLN A 88 -6.14 -11.95 1.53
CA GLN A 88 -4.85 -11.38 1.09
C GLN A 88 -5.02 -10.63 -0.22
N TYR A 89 -4.53 -9.39 -0.27
CA TYR A 89 -4.68 -8.52 -1.43
C TYR A 89 -3.31 -8.03 -1.92
N LEU A 90 -3.07 -8.16 -3.22
CA LEU A 90 -1.91 -7.60 -3.90
C LEU A 90 -2.31 -6.27 -4.52
N VAL A 91 -1.61 -5.21 -4.14
CA VAL A 91 -1.70 -3.88 -4.72
C VAL A 91 -0.52 -3.69 -5.65
N THR A 92 -0.78 -3.28 -6.89
CA THR A 92 0.25 -2.91 -7.86
C THR A 92 -0.04 -1.53 -8.41
N ALA A 93 0.98 -0.69 -8.54
CA ALA A 93 0.85 0.64 -9.15
C ALA A 93 2.19 1.07 -9.76
N THR A 94 2.15 1.97 -10.74
CA THR A 94 3.38 2.51 -11.34
C THR A 94 3.70 3.85 -10.71
N THR A 95 4.88 3.97 -10.08
CA THR A 95 5.38 5.28 -9.63
C THR A 95 5.81 6.14 -10.81
N VAL A 96 5.70 7.46 -10.66
CA VAL A 96 6.13 8.42 -11.69
C VAL A 96 7.64 8.33 -11.97
N LYS A 97 8.46 8.05 -10.94
CA LYS A 97 9.93 8.13 -11.02
C LYS A 97 10.67 6.80 -10.88
N PHE A 98 10.06 5.77 -10.29
CA PHE A 98 10.77 4.55 -9.86
C PHE A 98 10.17 3.25 -10.43
N GLY A 99 9.27 3.34 -11.41
CA GLY A 99 8.62 2.19 -12.05
C GLY A 99 7.57 1.50 -11.18
N LEU A 100 7.32 0.22 -11.47
CA LEU A 100 6.29 -0.59 -10.80
C LEU A 100 6.64 -0.83 -9.33
N MET A 101 5.65 -0.60 -8.45
CA MET A 101 5.64 -1.03 -7.07
C MET A 101 4.61 -2.14 -6.85
N GLU A 102 4.85 -2.95 -5.83
CA GLU A 102 3.96 -4.01 -5.40
C GLU A 102 3.92 -4.05 -3.87
N VAL A 103 2.73 -4.23 -3.29
CA VAL A 103 2.49 -4.31 -1.85
C VAL A 103 1.49 -5.44 -1.59
N THR A 104 1.77 -6.29 -0.60
CA THR A 104 0.82 -7.30 -0.13
C THR A 104 0.21 -6.85 1.20
N LEU A 105 -1.12 -6.92 1.28
CA LEU A 105 -1.95 -6.56 2.43
C LEU A 105 -2.59 -7.79 3.06
#